data_AF-A0A4V2ML22-F1
#
_entry.id   AF-A0A4V2ML22-F1
#
_cell.length_a   1.000
_cell.length_b   1.000
_cell.length_c   1.000
_cell.angle_alpha   90.00
_cell.angle_beta   90.00
_cell.angle_gamma   90.00
#
_symmetry.space_group_name_H-M   'P 1'
#
loop_
_entity.id
_entity.type
_entity.pdbx_description
1 polymer ?
#
loop_
_entity_poly.entity_id
_entity_poly.type
_entity_poly.pdbx_seq_one_letter_code
_entity_poly.pdbx_strand_id
1 'polypeptide(L)'
;MKLTIKQLNEIHHFVSMQVKYRETCEELYDHLVNALEFKDEAFSLLLVAQIIKEDFGSFELIGEEEKHHRKHVTVKYSKLLWREVLNSFEVPRCCIYIVICWYFYMIYNSTIPEKVMINIMYALAIAVTFPGVYYFYKRYFIDRRFEKPSLIYDFMNRTWLIGFSIVISIIGLVVQPAALFSVNGEAKFFVLFGTTLLTDIYVRSFKRLFDKKINMLPATRLVLDR
;
A
#
# COMPACT_ATOMS: atom_id res chain seq x y z
N MET A 1 -32.97 21.03 -6.81
CA MET A 1 -32.71 21.62 -8.16
C MET A 1 -31.91 20.67 -9.07
N LYS A 2 -32.07 20.70 -10.40
CA LYS A 2 -31.17 19.95 -11.32
C LYS A 2 -29.85 20.70 -11.54
N LEU A 3 -28.72 20.08 -11.18
CA LEU A 3 -27.39 20.67 -11.33
C LEU A 3 -26.86 20.57 -12.77
N THR A 4 -26.19 21.62 -13.23
CA THR A 4 -25.48 21.62 -14.52
C THR A 4 -24.11 20.94 -14.39
N ILE A 5 -23.55 20.43 -15.50
CA ILE A 5 -22.23 19.79 -15.53
C ILE A 5 -21.12 20.71 -14.98
N LYS A 6 -21.22 22.02 -15.24
CA LYS A 6 -20.27 23.00 -14.70
C LYS A 6 -20.32 23.07 -13.18
N GLN A 7 -21.52 23.10 -12.60
CA GLN A 7 -21.72 23.13 -11.15
C GLN A 7 -21.24 21.84 -10.49
N LEU A 8 -21.50 20.68 -11.12
CA LEU A 8 -20.97 19.39 -10.66
C LEU A 8 -19.43 19.40 -10.62
N ASN A 9 -18.78 19.90 -11.67
CA ASN A 9 -17.32 20.02 -11.70
C ASN A 9 -16.78 21.00 -10.65
N GLU A 10 -17.48 22.12 -10.40
CA GLU A 10 -17.12 23.07 -9.34
C GLU A 10 -17.23 22.45 -7.95
N ILE A 11 -18.29 21.68 -7.67
CA ILE A 11 -18.46 20.94 -6.40
C ILE A 11 -17.32 19.93 -6.25
N HIS A 12 -17.07 19.12 -7.28
CA HIS A 12 -16.01 18.12 -7.26
C HIS A 12 -14.65 18.76 -6.98
N HIS A 13 -14.31 19.84 -7.70
CA HIS A 13 -13.07 20.58 -7.49
C HIS A 13 -12.98 21.14 -6.05
N PHE A 14 -14.05 21.76 -5.56
CA PHE A 14 -14.11 22.32 -4.21
C PHE A 14 -13.85 21.25 -3.13
N VAL A 15 -14.55 20.12 -3.19
CA VAL A 15 -14.36 18.99 -2.25
C VAL A 15 -12.95 18.43 -2.38
N SER A 16 -12.46 18.24 -3.61
CA SER A 16 -11.15 17.66 -3.87
C SER A 16 -10.01 18.49 -3.27
N MET A 17 -10.16 19.81 -3.15
CA MET A 17 -9.13 20.64 -2.52
C MET A 17 -9.05 20.47 -1.00
N GLN A 18 -10.11 19.97 -0.36
CA GLN A 18 -10.22 19.90 1.10
C GLN A 18 -9.93 18.52 1.70
N VAL A 19 -10.14 17.43 0.93
CA VAL A 19 -9.93 16.07 1.42
C VAL A 19 -8.74 15.39 0.76
N LYS A 20 -8.09 14.44 1.44
CA LYS A 20 -6.86 13.83 0.91
C LYS A 20 -7.15 12.63 0.02
N TYR A 21 -8.03 11.73 0.47
CA TYR A 21 -8.27 10.46 -0.22
C TYR A 21 -9.45 10.51 -1.16
N ARG A 22 -9.35 9.67 -2.20
CA ARG A 22 -10.40 9.54 -3.21
C ARG A 22 -11.73 9.10 -2.61
N GLU A 23 -11.73 8.10 -1.73
CA GLU A 23 -12.95 7.54 -1.16
C GLU A 23 -13.79 8.60 -0.45
N THR A 24 -13.16 9.42 0.39
CA THR A 24 -13.83 10.51 1.10
C THR A 24 -14.31 11.61 0.15
N CYS A 25 -13.54 11.87 -0.93
CA CYS A 25 -13.94 12.83 -1.96
C CYS A 25 -15.19 12.40 -2.71
N GLU A 26 -15.25 11.13 -3.13
CA GLU A 26 -16.41 10.54 -3.81
C GLU A 26 -17.64 10.52 -2.90
N GLU A 27 -17.49 10.11 -1.64
CA GLU A 27 -18.58 10.08 -0.66
C GLU A 27 -19.17 11.47 -0.39
N LEU A 28 -18.30 12.47 -0.14
CA LEU A 28 -18.76 13.85 0.05
C LEU A 28 -19.40 14.42 -1.21
N TYR A 29 -18.82 14.15 -2.37
CA TYR A 29 -19.36 14.63 -3.64
C TYR A 29 -20.77 14.06 -3.88
N ASP A 30 -20.95 12.75 -3.74
CA ASP A 30 -22.24 12.08 -3.93
C ASP A 30 -23.28 12.59 -2.92
N HIS A 31 -22.88 12.76 -1.65
CA HIS A 31 -23.75 13.33 -0.62
C HIS A 31 -24.19 14.75 -0.97
N LEU A 32 -23.26 15.62 -1.40
CA LEU A 32 -23.57 17.01 -1.74
C LEU A 32 -24.46 17.14 -2.96
N VAL A 33 -24.23 16.33 -3.99
CA VAL A 33 -25.10 16.29 -5.17
C VAL A 33 -26.51 15.90 -4.76
N ASN A 34 -26.66 14.83 -3.97
CA ASN A 34 -27.97 14.40 -3.47
C ASN A 34 -28.64 15.47 -2.60
N ALA A 35 -27.91 16.09 -1.67
CA ALA A 35 -28.45 17.13 -0.79
C ALA A 35 -28.94 18.37 -1.57
N LEU A 36 -28.20 18.79 -2.60
CA LEU A 36 -28.55 19.94 -3.45
C LEU A 36 -29.76 19.66 -4.37
N GLU A 37 -30.03 18.39 -4.71
CA GLU A 37 -31.21 18.04 -5.49
C GLU A 37 -32.51 18.35 -4.74
N PHE A 38 -32.51 18.27 -3.40
CA PHE A 38 -33.67 18.55 -2.55
C PHE A 38 -33.80 20.00 -2.09
N LYS A 39 -32.83 20.86 -2.37
CA LYS A 39 -32.89 22.29 -2.03
C LYS A 39 -33.50 23.09 -3.19
N ASP A 40 -34.35 24.06 -2.84
CA ASP A 40 -35.00 25.00 -3.76
C ASP A 40 -34.22 26.32 -3.93
N GLU A 41 -33.02 26.39 -3.37
CA GLU A 41 -32.15 27.57 -3.42
C GLU A 41 -31.28 27.58 -4.69
N ALA A 42 -30.88 28.78 -5.11
CA ALA A 42 -29.94 28.94 -6.22
C ALA A 42 -28.55 28.39 -5.83
N PHE A 43 -27.91 27.68 -6.76
CA PHE A 43 -26.57 27.14 -6.55
C PHE A 43 -25.57 28.23 -6.17
N SER A 44 -24.84 27.99 -5.08
CA SER A 44 -23.64 28.75 -4.72
C SER A 44 -22.66 27.85 -3.96
N LEU A 45 -21.36 28.14 -4.06
CA LEU A 45 -20.35 27.43 -3.25
C LEU A 45 -20.52 27.69 -1.74
N LEU A 46 -21.17 28.80 -1.36
CA LEU A 46 -21.54 29.08 0.02
C LEU A 46 -22.59 28.09 0.53
N LEU A 47 -23.60 27.78 -0.29
CA LEU A 47 -24.60 26.75 0.03
C LEU A 47 -23.94 25.37 0.18
N VAL A 48 -22.97 25.03 -0.68
CA VAL A 48 -22.19 23.79 -0.55
C VAL A 48 -21.45 23.76 0.80
N ALA A 49 -20.73 24.83 1.14
CA ALA A 49 -20.01 24.92 2.41
C ALA A 49 -20.96 24.87 3.62
N GLN A 50 -22.16 25.43 3.49
CA GLN A 50 -23.20 25.37 4.52
C GLN A 50 -23.71 23.94 4.71
N ILE A 51 -24.04 23.21 3.64
CA ILE A 51 -24.46 21.81 3.71
C ILE A 51 -23.37 20.96 4.38
N ILE A 52 -22.09 21.18 4.03
CA ILE A 52 -20.97 20.48 4.67
C ILE A 52 -20.93 20.79 6.18
N LYS A 53 -21.11 22.05 6.55
CA LYS A 53 -21.11 22.46 7.96
C LYS A 53 -22.30 21.90 8.74
N GLU A 54 -23.47 21.79 8.11
CA GLU A 54 -24.68 21.26 8.72
C GLU A 54 -24.61 19.74 8.89
N ASP A 55 -24.18 19.02 7.85
CA ASP A 55 -24.24 17.55 7.82
C ASP A 55 -22.97 16.88 8.39
N PHE A 56 -21.80 17.49 8.17
CA PHE A 56 -20.49 16.95 8.59
C PHE A 56 -19.79 17.82 9.64
N GLY A 57 -20.40 18.94 10.05
CA GLY A 57 -19.87 19.85 11.07
C GLY A 57 -18.77 20.79 10.55
N SER A 58 -17.62 20.27 10.11
CA SER A 58 -16.52 21.06 9.53
C SER A 58 -15.55 20.20 8.73
N PHE A 59 -14.74 20.82 7.87
CA PHE A 59 -13.66 20.12 7.18
C PHE A 59 -12.60 19.56 8.12
N GLU A 60 -12.44 20.16 9.31
CA GLU A 60 -11.54 19.63 10.33
C GLU A 60 -12.05 18.29 10.86
N LEU A 61 -13.35 18.19 11.16
CA LEU A 61 -14.00 16.95 11.60
C LEU A 61 -13.92 15.87 10.52
N ILE A 62 -14.18 16.22 9.26
CA ILE A 62 -13.97 15.30 8.12
C ILE A 62 -12.53 14.79 8.10
N GLY A 63 -11.55 15.67 8.30
CA GLY A 63 -10.13 15.27 8.38
C GLY A 63 -9.82 14.34 9.55
N GLU A 64 -10.50 14.49 10.69
CA GLU A 64 -10.38 13.59 11.84
C GLU A 64 -11.01 12.22 11.56
N GLU A 65 -12.20 12.20 10.95
CA GLU A 65 -12.86 10.97 10.51
C GLU A 65 -12.01 10.24 9.47
N GLU A 66 -11.40 10.95 8.52
CA GLU A 66 -10.48 10.40 7.53
C GLU A 66 -9.27 9.73 8.21
N LYS A 67 -8.68 10.38 9.24
CA LYS A 67 -7.60 9.78 10.04
C LYS A 67 -8.05 8.51 10.76
N HIS A 68 -9.25 8.53 11.34
CA HIS A 68 -9.82 7.37 12.02
C HIS A 68 -10.07 6.22 11.04
N HIS A 69 -10.66 6.51 9.88
CA HIS A 69 -10.91 5.53 8.82
C HIS A 69 -9.59 4.96 8.28
N ARG A 70 -8.56 5.79 8.07
CA ARG A 70 -7.21 5.33 7.71
C ARG A 70 -6.62 4.37 8.75
N LYS A 71 -6.82 4.63 10.04
CA LYS A 71 -6.37 3.73 11.12
C LYS A 71 -7.10 2.38 11.04
N HIS A 72 -8.41 2.38 10.81
CA HIS A 72 -9.20 1.16 10.61
C HIS A 72 -8.75 0.35 9.39
N VAL A 73 -8.57 1.02 8.24
CA VAL A 73 -8.01 0.42 7.03
C VAL A 73 -6.65 -0.21 7.34
N THR A 74 -5.77 0.54 8.02
CA THR A 74 -4.44 0.03 8.39
C THR A 74 -4.53 -1.23 9.25
N VAL A 75 -5.33 -1.23 10.32
CA VAL A 75 -5.49 -2.40 11.19
C VAL A 75 -6.04 -3.59 10.40
N LYS A 76 -7.07 -3.37 9.57
CA LYS A 76 -7.69 -4.41 8.74
C LYS A 76 -6.68 -5.02 7.78
N TYR A 77 -5.97 -4.21 7.01
CA TYR A 77 -5.01 -4.70 6.00
C TYR A 77 -3.74 -5.28 6.62
N SER A 78 -3.28 -4.78 7.76
CA SER A 78 -2.19 -5.42 8.52
C SER A 78 -2.58 -6.82 8.99
N LYS A 79 -3.80 -7.02 9.52
CA LYS A 79 -4.30 -8.35 9.90
C LYS A 79 -4.37 -9.29 8.69
N LEU A 80 -4.78 -8.78 7.53
CA LEU A 80 -4.82 -9.56 6.29
C LEU A 80 -3.42 -9.91 5.78
N LEU A 81 -2.47 -8.96 5.81
CA LEU A 81 -1.08 -9.22 5.45
C LEU A 81 -0.47 -10.29 6.36
N TRP A 82 -0.70 -10.18 7.67
CA TRP A 82 -0.24 -11.16 8.64
C TRP A 82 -0.83 -12.55 8.38
N ARG A 83 -2.12 -12.62 8.02
CA ARG A 83 -2.73 -13.88 7.61
C ARG A 83 -2.05 -14.45 6.37
N GLU A 84 -1.75 -13.65 5.35
CA GLU A 84 -1.02 -14.13 4.17
C GLU A 84 0.43 -14.55 4.48
N VAL A 85 1.05 -13.96 5.50
CA VAL A 85 2.36 -14.40 6.03
C VAL A 85 2.23 -15.77 6.68
N LEU A 86 1.27 -15.95 7.58
CA LEU A 86 1.01 -17.25 8.23
C LEU A 86 0.63 -18.34 7.21
N ASN A 87 -0.22 -18.02 6.24
CA ASN A 87 -0.60 -18.92 5.14
C ASN A 87 0.58 -19.31 4.22
N SER A 88 1.72 -18.63 4.34
CA SER A 88 2.92 -19.00 3.60
C SER A 88 3.65 -20.18 4.25
N PHE A 89 3.34 -20.51 5.51
CA PHE A 89 3.87 -21.67 6.24
C PHE A 89 2.96 -22.90 6.18
N GLU A 90 1.77 -22.81 5.56
CA GLU A 90 0.88 -23.94 5.35
C GLU A 90 1.47 -24.96 4.35
N VAL A 91 1.22 -26.25 4.58
CA VAL A 91 1.58 -27.34 3.65
C VAL A 91 0.70 -27.23 2.39
N PRO A 92 1.23 -27.37 1.16
CA PRO A 92 2.58 -27.81 0.79
C PRO A 92 3.61 -26.68 0.63
N ARG A 93 3.23 -25.42 0.88
CA ARG A 93 4.10 -24.26 0.59
C ARG A 93 5.35 -24.26 1.47
N CYS A 94 5.28 -24.80 2.69
CA CYS A 94 6.44 -24.91 3.56
C CYS A 94 7.60 -25.72 2.96
N CYS A 95 7.33 -26.63 2.01
CA CYS A 95 8.36 -27.40 1.31
C CYS A 95 9.36 -26.50 0.58
N ILE A 96 8.93 -25.32 0.11
CA ILE A 96 9.86 -24.37 -0.54
C ILE A 96 10.94 -23.90 0.44
N TYR A 97 10.62 -23.72 1.72
CA TYR A 97 11.60 -23.30 2.70
C TYR A 97 12.56 -24.43 3.04
N ILE A 98 12.11 -25.69 3.01
CA ILE A 98 13.03 -26.83 3.17
C ILE A 98 14.07 -26.82 2.04
N VAL A 99 13.64 -26.57 0.80
CA VAL A 99 14.55 -26.46 -0.36
C VAL A 99 15.49 -25.26 -0.21
N ILE A 100 14.98 -24.10 0.24
CA ILE A 100 15.81 -22.91 0.48
C ILE A 100 16.82 -23.17 1.62
N CYS A 101 16.40 -23.78 2.72
CA CYS A 101 17.28 -24.18 3.83
C CYS A 101 18.38 -25.12 3.35
N TRP A 102 18.03 -26.13 2.56
CA TRP A 102 18.99 -27.07 1.98
C TRP A 102 19.97 -26.37 1.04
N TYR A 103 19.49 -25.49 0.16
CA TYR A 103 20.33 -24.69 -0.72
C TYR A 103 21.33 -23.81 0.07
N PHE A 104 20.87 -23.12 1.11
CA PHE A 104 21.75 -22.33 1.97
C PHE A 104 22.73 -23.22 2.76
N TYR A 105 22.31 -24.39 3.23
CA TYR A 105 23.22 -25.34 3.87
C TYR A 105 24.34 -25.79 2.91
N MET A 106 24.02 -26.06 1.65
CA MET A 106 25.03 -26.39 0.64
C MET A 106 26.01 -25.23 0.44
N ILE A 107 25.50 -23.99 0.36
CA ILE A 107 26.31 -22.77 0.26
C ILE A 107 27.24 -22.61 1.46
N TYR A 108 26.74 -22.83 2.67
CA TYR A 108 27.50 -22.70 3.91
C TYR A 108 28.70 -23.65 3.98
N ASN A 109 28.50 -24.92 3.60
CA ASN A 109 29.56 -25.93 3.67
C ASN A 109 30.55 -25.85 2.50
N SER A 110 30.18 -25.20 1.40
CA SER A 110 31.12 -24.87 0.34
C SER A 110 31.99 -23.69 0.74
N THR A 111 33.28 -23.71 0.40
CA THR A 111 34.19 -22.56 0.50
C THR A 111 33.81 -21.48 -0.52
N ILE A 112 32.67 -20.87 -0.31
CA ILE A 112 32.09 -19.94 -1.27
C ILE A 112 32.85 -18.62 -1.27
N PRO A 113 33.17 -18.08 -2.46
CA PRO A 113 33.76 -16.77 -2.57
C PRO A 113 32.84 -15.68 -2.02
N GLU A 114 33.40 -14.67 -1.38
CA GLU A 114 32.73 -13.44 -0.94
C GLU A 114 31.82 -12.83 -2.04
N LYS A 115 32.23 -12.97 -3.30
CA LYS A 115 31.47 -12.56 -4.49
C LYS A 115 30.04 -13.14 -4.54
N VAL A 116 29.82 -14.37 -4.09
CA VAL A 116 28.48 -14.99 -4.09
C VAL A 116 27.60 -14.35 -3.03
N MET A 117 28.13 -14.03 -1.85
CA MET A 117 27.38 -13.32 -0.80
C MET A 117 26.92 -11.95 -1.29
N ILE A 118 27.82 -11.22 -1.98
CA ILE A 118 27.51 -9.93 -2.61
C ILE A 118 26.38 -10.08 -3.65
N ASN A 119 26.42 -11.12 -4.48
CA ASN A 119 25.36 -11.37 -5.46
C ASN A 119 24.00 -11.65 -4.78
N ILE A 120 23.99 -12.40 -3.68
CA ILE A 120 22.75 -12.64 -2.90
C ILE A 120 22.22 -11.33 -2.32
N MET A 121 23.09 -10.45 -1.80
CA MET A 121 22.67 -9.13 -1.31
C MET A 121 22.01 -8.29 -2.41
N TYR A 122 22.60 -8.24 -3.61
CA TYR A 122 22.00 -7.54 -4.75
C TYR A 122 20.66 -8.16 -5.17
N ALA A 123 20.58 -9.49 -5.20
CA ALA A 123 19.33 -10.18 -5.50
C ALA A 123 18.23 -9.83 -4.49
N LEU A 124 18.56 -9.72 -3.19
CA LEU A 124 17.61 -9.30 -2.16
C LEU A 124 17.18 -7.85 -2.31
N ALA A 125 18.13 -6.94 -2.58
CA ALA A 125 17.83 -5.54 -2.82
C ALA A 125 16.85 -5.39 -4.01
N ILE A 126 17.08 -6.13 -5.10
CA ILE A 126 16.17 -6.18 -6.24
C ILE A 126 14.82 -6.79 -5.84
N ALA A 127 14.82 -7.93 -5.14
CA ALA A 127 13.58 -8.62 -4.76
C ALA A 127 12.65 -7.73 -3.91
N VAL A 128 13.18 -6.96 -2.95
CA VAL A 128 12.39 -6.08 -2.10
C VAL A 128 11.89 -4.81 -2.84
N THR A 129 12.50 -4.45 -3.97
CA THR A 129 11.96 -3.38 -4.83
C THR A 129 10.73 -3.81 -5.63
N PHE A 130 10.57 -5.11 -5.88
CA PHE A 130 9.50 -5.64 -6.73
C PHE A 130 8.07 -5.25 -6.26
N PRO A 131 7.71 -5.34 -4.96
CA PRO A 131 6.42 -4.82 -4.47
C PRO A 131 6.16 -3.36 -4.81
N GLY A 132 7.18 -2.50 -4.74
CA GLY A 132 7.09 -1.08 -5.09
C GLY A 132 6.89 -0.86 -6.58
N VAL A 133 7.68 -1.55 -7.41
CA VAL A 133 7.51 -1.51 -8.88
C VAL A 133 6.12 -2.00 -9.25
N TYR A 134 5.64 -3.08 -8.64
CA TYR A 134 4.30 -3.61 -8.89
C TYR A 134 3.20 -2.65 -8.46
N TYR A 135 3.36 -2.00 -7.30
CA TYR A 135 2.49 -0.92 -6.82
C TYR A 135 2.44 0.23 -7.83
N PHE A 136 3.60 0.76 -8.24
CA PHE A 136 3.67 1.89 -9.17
C PHE A 136 3.13 1.54 -10.54
N TYR A 137 3.43 0.33 -11.04
CA TYR A 137 2.87 -0.16 -12.29
C TYR A 137 1.34 -0.12 -12.24
N LYS A 138 0.74 -0.68 -11.19
CA LYS A 138 -0.73 -0.71 -11.10
C LYS A 138 -1.33 0.67 -10.88
N ARG A 139 -0.76 1.47 -9.98
CA ARG A 139 -1.23 2.84 -9.70
C ARG A 139 -1.15 3.73 -10.94
N TYR A 140 -0.03 3.70 -11.66
CA TYR A 140 0.25 4.65 -12.74
C TYR A 140 -0.07 4.12 -14.13
N PHE A 141 -0.29 2.84 -14.37
CA PHE A 141 -0.65 2.34 -15.70
C PHE A 141 -2.08 1.82 -15.76
N ILE A 142 -2.58 1.20 -14.69
CA ILE A 142 -3.94 0.65 -14.65
C ILE A 142 -4.92 1.69 -14.11
N ASP A 143 -4.60 2.34 -13.00
CA ASP A 143 -5.50 3.27 -12.30
C ASP A 143 -5.28 4.76 -12.65
N ARG A 144 -4.78 5.05 -13.87
CA ARG A 144 -4.47 6.41 -14.36
C ARG A 144 -5.60 7.42 -14.24
N ARG A 145 -6.84 6.96 -14.13
CA ARG A 145 -8.05 7.79 -14.21
C ARG A 145 -8.30 8.63 -12.96
N PHE A 146 -7.60 8.37 -11.86
CA PHE A 146 -7.91 8.98 -10.57
C PHE A 146 -6.83 9.96 -10.12
N GLU A 147 -7.22 11.22 -9.99
CA GLU A 147 -6.34 12.31 -9.53
C GLU A 147 -5.85 12.10 -8.08
N LYS A 148 -6.71 11.54 -7.22
CA LYS A 148 -6.40 11.31 -5.80
C LYS A 148 -5.94 9.89 -5.47
N PRO A 149 -5.09 9.74 -4.44
CA PRO A 149 -4.70 8.43 -3.94
C PRO A 149 -5.87 7.77 -3.20
N SER A 150 -5.99 6.46 -3.37
CA SER A 150 -6.84 5.62 -2.51
C SER A 150 -6.16 5.38 -1.17
N LEU A 151 -6.93 5.28 -0.10
CA LEU A 151 -6.46 4.83 1.22
C LEU A 151 -5.73 3.48 1.17
N ILE A 152 -6.18 2.56 0.30
CA ILE A 152 -5.55 1.26 0.14
C ILE A 152 -4.17 1.42 -0.50
N TYR A 153 -4.05 2.28 -1.50
CA TYR A 153 -2.75 2.56 -2.12
C TYR A 153 -1.79 3.26 -1.17
N ASP A 154 -2.27 4.15 -0.30
CA ASP A 154 -1.44 4.75 0.76
C ASP A 154 -0.91 3.68 1.74
N PHE A 155 -1.78 2.77 2.18
CA PHE A 155 -1.37 1.64 3.01
C PHE A 155 -0.29 0.78 2.31
N MET A 156 -0.52 0.39 1.06
CA MET A 156 0.41 -0.46 0.31
C MET A 156 1.77 0.20 0.11
N ASN A 157 1.78 1.49 -0.25
CA ASN A 157 3.01 2.26 -0.40
C ASN A 157 3.77 2.32 0.93
N ARG A 158 3.10 2.63 2.03
CA ARG A 158 3.73 2.69 3.36
C ARG A 158 4.27 1.32 3.79
N THR A 159 3.52 0.25 3.59
CA THR A 159 3.95 -1.11 3.91
C THR A 159 5.15 -1.53 3.06
N TRP A 160 5.19 -1.15 1.78
CA TRP A 160 6.34 -1.34 0.92
C TRP A 160 7.57 -0.58 1.42
N LEU A 161 7.44 0.72 1.69
CA LEU A 161 8.55 1.54 2.18
C LEU A 161 9.14 1.00 3.49
N ILE A 162 8.30 0.52 4.41
CA ILE A 162 8.76 -0.10 5.66
C ILE A 162 9.53 -1.40 5.36
N GLY A 163 8.99 -2.29 4.54
CA GLY A 163 9.66 -3.55 4.17
C GLY A 163 11.00 -3.30 3.47
N PHE A 164 11.03 -2.37 2.53
CA PHE A 164 12.23 -1.91 1.84
C PHE A 164 13.27 -1.36 2.82
N SER A 165 12.86 -0.44 3.69
CA SER A 165 13.75 0.17 4.68
C SER A 165 14.36 -0.87 5.62
N ILE A 166 13.57 -1.85 6.09
CA ILE A 166 14.06 -2.92 6.97
C ILE A 166 15.13 -3.76 6.25
N VAL A 167 14.84 -4.26 5.04
CA VAL A 167 15.77 -5.13 4.31
C VAL A 167 17.06 -4.39 3.96
N ILE A 168 16.97 -3.17 3.43
CA ILE A 168 18.15 -2.37 3.08
C ILE A 168 18.98 -2.01 4.31
N SER A 169 18.34 -1.69 5.44
CA SER A 169 19.04 -1.42 6.69
C SER A 169 19.79 -2.65 7.18
N ILE A 170 19.19 -3.85 7.14
CA ILE A 170 19.88 -5.09 7.54
C ILE A 170 21.11 -5.34 6.65
N ILE A 171 20.96 -5.18 5.33
CA ILE A 171 22.06 -5.35 4.38
C ILE A 171 23.20 -4.35 4.66
N GLY A 172 22.88 -3.06 4.84
CA GLY A 172 23.87 -2.01 5.06
C GLY A 172 24.55 -2.08 6.44
N LEU A 173 23.79 -2.41 7.48
CA LEU A 173 24.29 -2.41 8.86
C LEU A 173 25.13 -3.65 9.19
N VAL A 174 24.81 -4.81 8.60
CA VAL A 174 25.38 -6.10 9.02
C VAL A 174 26.18 -6.79 7.93
N VAL A 175 25.70 -6.76 6.68
CA VAL A 175 26.22 -7.68 5.65
C VAL A 175 27.35 -7.04 4.83
N GLN A 176 27.26 -5.74 4.52
CA GLN A 176 28.26 -5.06 3.70
C GLN A 176 29.70 -5.18 4.25
N PRO A 177 30.74 -5.13 3.39
CA PRO A 177 32.13 -5.09 3.85
C PRO A 177 32.42 -3.91 4.78
N ALA A 178 31.80 -2.76 4.49
CA ALA A 178 31.85 -1.54 5.31
C ALA A 178 30.69 -1.45 6.31
N ALA A 179 30.16 -2.59 6.77
CA ALA A 179 29.08 -2.64 7.76
C ALA A 179 29.47 -1.92 9.05
N LEU A 180 28.49 -1.22 9.66
CA LEU A 180 28.69 -0.55 10.95
C LEU A 180 28.99 -1.54 12.08
N PHE A 181 28.50 -2.77 11.98
CA PHE A 181 28.76 -3.83 12.96
C PHE A 181 29.72 -4.87 12.39
N SER A 182 30.85 -5.09 13.09
CA SER A 182 31.81 -6.14 12.77
C SER A 182 31.31 -7.51 13.23
N VAL A 183 30.54 -8.17 12.38
CA VAL A 183 29.99 -9.50 12.63
C VAL A 183 30.85 -10.57 11.94
N ASN A 184 31.05 -11.73 12.59
CA ASN A 184 31.71 -12.90 11.99
C ASN A 184 31.01 -13.30 10.67
N GLY A 185 31.77 -13.75 9.67
CA GLY A 185 31.25 -14.25 8.40
C GLY A 185 30.14 -15.29 8.54
N GLU A 186 30.24 -16.20 9.52
CA GLU A 186 29.17 -17.18 9.80
C GLU A 186 27.86 -16.52 10.24
N ALA A 187 27.94 -15.54 11.14
CA ALA A 187 26.77 -14.81 11.60
C ALA A 187 26.20 -13.91 10.49
N LYS A 188 27.04 -13.30 9.64
CA LYS A 188 26.58 -12.59 8.42
C LYS A 188 25.80 -13.53 7.50
N PHE A 189 26.28 -14.76 7.34
CA PHE A 189 25.61 -15.78 6.54
C PHE A 189 24.21 -16.10 7.08
N PHE A 190 24.08 -16.36 8.39
CA PHE A 190 22.77 -16.64 9.00
C PHE A 190 21.82 -15.44 8.94
N VAL A 191 22.32 -14.22 9.11
CA VAL A 191 21.51 -12.99 8.95
C VAL A 191 21.02 -12.85 7.51
N LEU A 192 21.89 -13.08 6.53
CA LEU A 192 21.53 -13.02 5.11
C LEU A 192 20.49 -14.08 4.76
N PHE A 193 20.66 -15.29 5.28
CA PHE A 193 19.70 -16.39 5.13
C PHE A 193 18.33 -16.05 5.70
N GLY A 194 18.27 -15.62 6.97
CA GLY A 194 17.02 -15.21 7.62
C GLY A 194 16.34 -14.06 6.87
N THR A 195 17.12 -13.06 6.44
CA THR A 195 16.61 -11.93 5.64
C THR A 195 16.05 -12.39 4.31
N THR A 196 16.67 -13.38 3.66
CA THR A 196 16.19 -13.97 2.41
C THR A 196 14.83 -14.62 2.60
N LEU A 197 14.68 -15.47 3.62
CA LEU A 197 13.40 -16.11 3.93
C LEU A 197 12.30 -15.09 4.22
N LEU A 198 12.59 -14.10 5.07
CA LEU A 198 11.64 -13.05 5.43
C LEU A 198 11.24 -12.22 4.21
N THR A 199 12.18 -11.88 3.33
CA THR A 199 11.92 -11.10 2.11
C THR A 199 11.04 -11.89 1.13
N ASP A 200 11.34 -13.17 0.91
CA ASP A 200 10.53 -14.04 0.04
C ASP A 200 9.09 -14.20 0.56
N ILE A 201 8.92 -14.45 1.86
CA ILE A 201 7.60 -14.48 2.50
C ILE A 201 6.88 -13.14 2.30
N TYR A 202 7.56 -12.04 2.64
CA TYR A 202 7.00 -10.69 2.56
C TYR A 202 6.52 -10.34 1.14
N VAL A 203 7.38 -10.53 0.12
CA VAL A 203 7.06 -10.20 -1.28
C VAL A 203 5.87 -11.01 -1.77
N ARG A 204 5.82 -12.31 -1.47
CA ARG A 204 4.70 -13.18 -1.87
C ARG A 204 3.39 -12.81 -1.16
N SER A 205 3.45 -12.56 0.15
CA SER A 205 2.28 -12.15 0.93
C SER A 205 1.76 -10.78 0.48
N PHE A 206 2.65 -9.82 0.19
CA PHE A 206 2.30 -8.51 -0.35
C PHE A 206 1.60 -8.65 -1.70
N LYS A 207 2.19 -9.40 -2.65
CA LYS A 207 1.59 -9.64 -3.96
C LYS A 207 0.19 -10.26 -3.84
N ARG A 208 0.03 -11.32 -3.03
CA ARG A 208 -1.26 -11.98 -2.83
C ARG A 208 -2.31 -11.05 -2.24
N LEU A 209 -1.93 -10.24 -1.25
CA LEU A 209 -2.83 -9.25 -0.64
C LEU A 209 -3.30 -8.24 -1.67
N PHE A 210 -2.36 -7.74 -2.49
CA PHE A 210 -2.61 -6.75 -3.53
C PHE A 210 -3.52 -7.29 -4.64
N ASP A 211 -3.28 -8.52 -5.11
CA ASP A 211 -4.06 -9.16 -6.16
C ASP A 211 -5.49 -9.47 -5.71
N LYS A 212 -5.66 -10.05 -4.50
CA LYS A 212 -6.98 -10.44 -3.99
C LYS A 212 -7.92 -9.25 -3.78
N LYS A 213 -7.39 -8.09 -3.39
CA LYS A 213 -8.22 -7.01 -2.82
C LYS A 213 -8.44 -5.81 -3.73
N ILE A 214 -7.57 -5.57 -4.71
CA ILE A 214 -7.90 -4.59 -5.75
C ILE A 214 -9.07 -5.09 -6.61
N ASN A 215 -9.25 -6.42 -6.73
CA ASN A 215 -10.43 -7.00 -7.37
C ASN A 215 -11.71 -6.88 -6.52
N MET A 216 -11.61 -6.49 -5.23
CA MET A 216 -12.76 -6.33 -4.32
C MET A 216 -13.11 -4.88 -4.02
N LEU A 217 -12.26 -3.92 -4.37
CA LEU A 217 -12.80 -2.59 -4.65
C LEU A 217 -13.80 -2.84 -5.77
N PRO A 218 -15.11 -2.59 -5.58
CA PRO A 218 -15.98 -2.53 -6.72
C PRO A 218 -15.24 -1.61 -7.68
N ALA A 219 -14.99 -2.05 -8.90
CA ALA A 219 -15.07 -1.09 -9.98
C ALA A 219 -16.42 -0.44 -9.71
N THR A 220 -16.41 0.75 -9.10
CA THR A 220 -17.56 1.61 -8.95
C THR A 220 -17.98 1.78 -10.39
N ARG A 221 -18.89 0.88 -10.77
CA ARG A 221 -19.33 0.67 -12.13
C ARG A 221 -19.96 1.99 -12.49
N LEU A 222 -19.29 2.72 -13.38
CA LEU A 222 -19.95 3.34 -14.52
C LEU A 222 -21.27 4.02 -14.14
N VAL A 223 -21.24 4.97 -13.21
CA VAL A 223 -22.33 5.95 -13.05
C VAL A 223 -22.05 7.20 -13.89
N LEU A 224 -20.88 7.28 -14.55
CA LEU A 224 -20.54 8.37 -15.48
C LEU A 224 -20.86 8.07 -16.97
N ASP A 225 -21.55 6.96 -17.27
CA ASP A 225 -22.12 6.69 -18.61
C ASP A 225 -23.67 6.75 -18.59
N ARG A 226 -24.25 7.72 -17.86
CA ARG A 226 -25.67 8.11 -18.00
C ARG A 226 -25.83 9.61 -18.02
#